data_AF-A0A0A2DFK2-F1
#
_entry.id   AF-A0A0A2DFK2-F1
#
_cell.length_a   1.000
_cell.length_b   1.000
_cell.length_c   1.000
_cell.angle_alpha   90.00
_cell.angle_beta   90.00
_cell.angle_gamma   90.00
#
_symmetry.space_group_name_H-M   'P 1'
#
loop_
_entity.id
_entity.type
_entity.pdbx_description
1 polymer ?
#
loop_
_entity_poly.entity_id
_entity_poly.type
_entity_poly.pdbx_seq_one_letter_code
_entity_poly.pdbx_strand_id
1 'polypeptide(L)'
;MDARFYALVADVAGAPQEIIDPATGQVEGWVTQSLYGKRTWCGGVSSPLLFAGQYEDAESGWVYNRFRYYQPVVGSYNAQDPLGLAPRVASGQGYVDHAAHWVDVRGFEVPRG
;
A
#
# COMPACT_ATOMS: atom_id res chain seq x y z
N MET A 1 -7.00 29.34 -1.42
CA MET A 1 -7.36 27.95 -1.08
C MET A 1 -6.70 27.64 0.25
N ASP A 2 -7.44 27.07 1.19
CA ASP A 2 -6.90 26.69 2.49
C ASP A 2 -6.25 25.30 2.36
N ALA A 3 -4.96 25.20 2.62
CA ALA A 3 -4.20 23.95 2.50
C ALA A 3 -3.92 23.43 3.92
N ARG A 4 -4.31 22.17 4.18
CA ARG A 4 -3.99 21.48 5.42
C ARG A 4 -2.85 20.49 5.18
N PHE A 5 -1.91 20.46 6.12
CA PHE A 5 -0.75 19.57 6.07
C PHE A 5 -0.82 18.59 7.23
N TYR A 6 -0.51 17.33 6.96
CA TYR A 6 -0.43 16.26 7.96
C TYR A 6 0.91 15.55 7.84
N ALA A 7 1.41 15.04 8.97
CA ALA A 7 2.51 14.09 9.00
C ALA A 7 1.96 12.66 8.91
N LEU A 8 2.60 11.81 8.10
CA LEU A 8 2.28 10.39 7.97
C LEU A 8 3.35 9.57 8.69
N VAL A 9 2.93 8.74 9.63
CA VAL A 9 3.79 7.70 10.23
C VAL A 9 3.53 6.42 9.46
N ALA A 10 4.58 5.79 8.94
CA ALA A 10 4.47 4.56 8.16
C ALA A 10 5.27 3.43 8.80
N ASP A 11 4.87 2.19 8.53
CA ASP A 11 5.64 1.00 8.89
C ASP A 11 6.86 0.81 7.96
N VAL A 12 7.58 -0.30 8.15
CA VAL A 12 8.76 -0.64 7.35
C VAL A 12 8.46 -0.93 5.87
N ALA A 13 7.22 -1.27 5.53
CA ALA A 13 6.76 -1.45 4.15
C ALA A 13 6.30 -0.11 3.52
N GLY A 14 6.42 0.99 4.26
CA GLY A 14 5.94 2.31 3.86
C GLY A 14 4.42 2.42 3.92
N ALA A 15 3.73 1.53 4.64
CA ALA A 15 2.29 1.61 4.81
C ALA A 15 1.92 2.58 5.93
N PRO A 16 1.14 3.64 5.64
CA PRO A 16 0.68 4.57 6.67
C PRO A 16 -0.05 3.86 7.81
N GLN A 17 0.37 4.12 9.05
CA GLN A 17 -0.24 3.63 10.27
C GLN A 17 -1.00 4.72 11.01
N GLU A 18 -0.45 5.94 11.04
CA GLU A 18 -1.03 7.10 11.73
C GLU A 18 -0.88 8.37 10.89
N ILE A 19 -1.84 9.28 11.08
CA ILE A 19 -1.87 10.63 10.50
C ILE A 19 -1.91 11.62 11.66
N ILE A 20 -0.92 12.51 11.70
CA ILE A 20 -0.70 13.43 12.82
C ILE A 20 -0.83 14.87 12.32
N ASP A 21 -1.57 15.70 13.05
CA ASP A 21 -1.53 17.15 12.88
C ASP A 21 -0.17 17.68 13.38
N PRO A 22 0.67 18.26 12.51
CA PRO A 22 2.00 18.73 12.90
C PRO A 22 1.99 19.94 13.83
N ALA A 23 0.89 20.70 13.90
CA ALA A 23 0.79 21.86 14.78
C ALA A 23 0.45 21.47 16.22
N THR A 24 -0.35 20.42 16.40
CA THR A 24 -0.86 20.00 17.73
C THR A 24 -0.20 18.71 18.23
N GLY A 25 0.35 17.89 17.33
CA GLY A 25 0.86 16.55 17.63
C GLY A 25 -0.24 15.50 17.86
N GLN A 26 -1.51 15.82 17.59
CA GLN A 26 -2.62 14.89 17.77
C GLN A 26 -2.73 13.89 16.61
N VAL A 27 -3.10 12.65 16.93
CA VAL A 27 -3.43 11.62 15.94
C VAL A 27 -4.85 11.87 15.44
N GLU A 28 -4.97 12.27 14.17
CA GLU A 28 -6.21 12.60 13.47
C GLU A 28 -6.77 11.40 12.68
N GLY A 29 -5.91 10.40 12.43
CA GLY A 29 -6.29 9.15 11.79
C GLY A 29 -5.34 8.02 12.16
N TRP A 30 -5.86 6.81 12.30
CA TRP A 30 -5.07 5.59 12.46
C TRP A 30 -5.76 4.43 11.76
N VAL A 31 -5.05 3.33 11.51
CA VAL A 31 -5.56 2.25 10.66
C VAL A 31 -5.39 0.88 11.31
N THR A 32 -6.34 -0.02 11.05
CA THR A 32 -6.13 -1.46 11.19
C THR A 32 -5.92 -2.05 9.80
N GLN A 33 -4.82 -2.78 9.60
CA GLN A 33 -4.41 -3.29 8.29
C GLN A 33 -4.01 -4.77 8.37
N SER A 34 -4.42 -5.55 7.37
CA SER A 34 -3.97 -6.93 7.17
C SER A 34 -2.57 -6.98 6.58
N LEU A 35 -1.91 -8.14 6.64
CA LEU A 35 -0.59 -8.35 6.02
C LEU A 35 -0.53 -7.94 4.54
N TYR A 36 -1.62 -8.12 3.81
CA TYR A 36 -1.73 -7.81 2.37
C TYR A 36 -2.42 -6.46 2.10
N GLY A 37 -2.62 -5.63 3.12
CA GLY A 37 -3.06 -4.26 2.91
C GLY A 37 -4.58 -4.05 2.83
N LYS A 38 -5.40 -5.05 3.19
CA LYS A 38 -6.82 -4.77 3.45
C LYS A 38 -6.90 -3.95 4.73
N ARG A 39 -7.48 -2.76 4.67
CA ARG A 39 -7.42 -1.81 5.78
C ARG A 39 -8.71 -1.07 6.06
N THR A 40 -8.81 -0.55 7.29
CA THR A 40 -9.89 0.33 7.72
C THR A 40 -9.30 1.48 8.53
N TRP A 41 -9.54 2.72 8.08
CA TRP A 41 -9.17 3.93 8.80
C TRP A 41 -10.20 4.25 9.89
N CYS A 42 -9.69 4.74 11.01
CA CYS A 42 -10.41 5.32 12.13
C CYS A 42 -9.97 6.78 12.30
N GLY A 43 -10.84 7.63 12.85
CA GLY A 43 -10.59 9.06 13.01
C GLY A 43 -11.27 9.93 11.95
N GLY A 44 -10.87 11.19 11.87
CA GLY A 44 -11.43 12.18 10.95
C GLY A 44 -10.67 12.30 9.62
N VAL A 45 -9.45 11.77 9.56
CA VAL A 45 -8.56 11.86 8.40
C VAL A 45 -8.11 10.47 7.96
N SER A 46 -8.04 10.25 6.65
CA SER A 46 -7.58 9.01 6.03
C SER A 46 -6.58 9.29 4.92
N SER A 47 -5.87 8.25 4.48
CA SER A 47 -4.91 8.33 3.37
C SER A 47 -5.19 7.24 2.35
N PRO A 48 -5.14 7.54 1.03
CA PRO A 48 -5.28 6.55 -0.03
C PRO A 48 -3.98 5.76 -0.28
N LEU A 49 -2.85 6.12 0.33
CA LEU A 49 -1.57 5.42 0.11
C LEU A 49 -1.56 4.07 0.83
N LEU A 50 -1.25 2.96 0.15
CA LEU A 50 -1.27 1.63 0.77
C LEU A 50 0.12 1.14 1.22
N PHE A 51 0.96 0.67 0.30
CA PHE A 51 2.39 0.41 0.51
C PHE A 51 3.20 1.45 -0.27
N ALA A 52 4.52 1.50 -0.10
CA ALA A 52 5.35 2.44 -0.85
C ALA A 52 5.12 2.29 -2.38
N GLY A 53 4.75 3.40 -3.03
CA GLY A 53 4.44 3.44 -4.47
C GLY A 53 3.00 3.06 -4.85
N GLN A 54 2.14 2.76 -3.88
CA GLN A 54 0.77 2.29 -4.12
C GLN A 54 -0.30 3.30 -3.72
N TYR A 55 -1.32 3.45 -4.57
CA TYR A 55 -2.44 4.35 -4.37
C TYR A 55 -3.78 3.61 -4.52
N GLU A 56 -4.61 3.64 -3.49
CA GLU A 56 -5.93 3.03 -3.48
C GLU A 56 -6.94 3.92 -4.22
N ASP A 57 -7.53 3.36 -5.27
CA ASP A 57 -8.66 3.97 -5.96
C ASP A 57 -9.94 3.73 -5.15
N ALA A 58 -10.55 4.80 -4.67
CA ALA A 58 -11.74 4.73 -3.83
C ALA A 58 -13.00 4.26 -4.57
N GLU A 59 -13.04 4.38 -5.90
CA GLU A 59 -14.18 3.93 -6.70
C GLU A 59 -14.23 2.40 -6.79
N SER A 60 -13.08 1.77 -7.09
CA SER A 60 -13.01 0.33 -7.30
C SER A 60 -12.52 -0.47 -6.08
N GLY A 61 -11.82 0.18 -5.15
CA GLY A 61 -11.07 -0.48 -4.08
C GLY A 61 -9.81 -1.21 -4.56
N TRP A 62 -9.44 -1.05 -5.83
CA TRP A 62 -8.18 -1.55 -6.36
C TRP A 62 -7.06 -0.57 -6.09
N VAL A 63 -5.85 -1.10 -6.02
CA VAL A 63 -4.67 -0.32 -5.68
C VAL A 63 -3.80 -0.19 -6.92
N TYR A 64 -3.70 1.02 -7.42
CA TYR A 64 -2.81 1.34 -8.52
C TYR A 64 -1.35 1.25 -8.06
N ASN A 65 -0.58 0.41 -8.74
CA ASN A 65 0.86 0.29 -8.58
C ASN A 65 1.52 0.39 -9.97
N ARG A 66 1.55 1.63 -10.49
CA ARG A 66 2.17 2.05 -11.76
C ARG A 66 1.69 1.30 -13.00
N PHE A 67 2.13 0.06 -13.18
CA PHE A 67 1.83 -0.76 -14.36
C PHE A 67 0.74 -1.79 -14.12
N ARG A 68 0.38 -2.03 -12.85
CA ARG A 68 -0.56 -3.07 -12.44
C ARG A 68 -1.54 -2.55 -11.40
N TYR A 69 -2.69 -3.21 -11.32
CA TYR A 69 -3.66 -3.01 -10.24
C TYR A 69 -3.57 -4.18 -9.27
N TYR A 70 -3.34 -3.86 -8.00
CA TYR A 70 -3.24 -4.79 -6.89
C TYR A 70 -4.59 -4.89 -6.17
N GLN A 71 -4.99 -6.10 -5.79
CA GLN A 71 -6.20 -6.36 -5.01
C GLN A 71 -5.84 -6.82 -3.59
N PRO A 72 -5.94 -5.94 -2.58
CA PRO A 72 -5.50 -6.23 -1.20
C PRO A 72 -6.25 -7.39 -0.53
N VAL A 73 -7.46 -7.69 -0.99
CA VAL A 73 -8.26 -8.82 -0.50
C VAL A 73 -7.64 -10.16 -0.86
N VAL A 74 -7.03 -10.25 -2.06
CA VAL A 74 -6.48 -11.49 -2.61
C VAL A 74 -4.96 -11.57 -2.46
N GLY A 75 -4.28 -10.41 -2.37
CA GLY A 75 -2.82 -10.37 -2.30
C GLY A 75 -2.15 -10.54 -3.67
N SER A 76 -2.85 -10.17 -4.76
CA SER A 76 -2.41 -10.38 -6.14
C SER A 76 -2.72 -9.20 -7.05
N TYR A 77 -1.97 -9.11 -8.14
CA TYR A 77 -2.17 -8.21 -9.25
C TYR A 77 -3.17 -8.78 -10.27
N ASN A 78 -3.82 -7.90 -11.03
CA ASN A 78 -4.67 -8.27 -12.17
C ASN A 78 -3.89 -8.80 -13.39
N ALA A 79 -2.58 -8.55 -13.46
CA ALA A 79 -1.74 -8.89 -14.58
C ALA A 79 -0.44 -9.55 -14.13
N GLN A 80 0.11 -10.41 -14.98
CA GLN A 80 1.43 -10.99 -14.74
C GLN A 80 2.52 -9.91 -14.76
N ASP A 81 3.66 -10.21 -14.13
CA ASP A 81 4.80 -9.31 -14.15
C ASP A 81 5.29 -9.01 -15.59
N PRO A 82 5.36 -7.73 -16.00
CA PRO A 82 5.77 -7.34 -17.35
C PRO A 82 7.18 -7.80 -17.74
N LEU A 83 8.06 -8.03 -16.77
CA LEU A 83 9.43 -8.47 -17.04
C LEU A 83 9.54 -9.99 -17.25
N GLY A 84 8.48 -10.76 -17.01
CA GLY A 84 8.47 -12.23 -17.15
C GLY A 84 9.42 -12.95 -16.19
N LEU A 85 10.04 -12.24 -15.25
CA LEU A 85 10.90 -12.80 -14.22
C LEU A 85 10.03 -13.44 -13.15
N ALA A 86 10.24 -14.75 -12.93
CA ALA A 86 9.45 -15.64 -12.07
C ALA A 86 8.80 -14.90 -10.87
N PRO A 87 7.51 -14.58 -10.95
CA PRO A 87 6.82 -13.89 -9.88
C PRO A 87 6.37 -14.94 -8.88
N ARG A 88 6.81 -14.80 -7.61
CA ARG A 88 6.52 -15.72 -6.49
C ARG A 88 6.90 -17.18 -6.78
N VAL A 89 7.20 -17.96 -5.74
CA VAL A 89 7.34 -19.42 -5.91
C VAL A 89 5.99 -20.08 -6.31
N ALA A 90 4.87 -19.33 -6.19
CA ALA A 90 3.51 -19.83 -6.37
C ALA A 90 2.71 -19.26 -7.57
N SER A 91 2.88 -18.00 -8.01
CA SER A 91 2.12 -17.47 -9.16
C SER A 91 2.64 -16.16 -9.74
N GLY A 92 2.51 -16.04 -11.06
CA GLY A 92 2.97 -14.90 -11.87
C GLY A 92 2.35 -13.53 -11.56
N GLN A 93 1.36 -13.51 -10.67
CA GLN A 93 0.51 -12.36 -10.35
C GLN A 93 0.62 -11.97 -8.87
N GLY A 94 1.39 -12.68 -8.05
CA GLY A 94 1.51 -12.35 -6.63
C GLY A 94 2.25 -11.03 -6.38
N TYR A 95 1.97 -10.38 -5.24
CA TYR A 95 2.64 -9.13 -4.87
C TYR A 95 4.11 -9.32 -4.47
N VAL A 96 4.35 -9.95 -3.32
CA VAL A 96 5.68 -10.34 -2.81
C VAL A 96 5.56 -11.64 -2.01
N ASP A 97 6.67 -12.28 -1.67
CA ASP A 97 6.68 -13.48 -0.83
C ASP A 97 6.30 -13.17 0.63
N HIS A 98 6.68 -12.00 1.16
CA HIS A 98 6.33 -11.58 2.52
C HIS A 98 6.14 -10.05 2.64
N ALA A 99 4.88 -9.60 2.66
CA ALA A 99 4.51 -8.18 2.60
C ALA A 99 4.88 -7.34 3.84
N ALA A 100 5.26 -7.96 4.96
CA ALA A 100 5.81 -7.22 6.10
C ALA A 100 7.30 -6.88 5.97
N HIS A 101 8.00 -7.48 5.00
CA HIS A 101 9.45 -7.31 4.84
C HIS A 101 9.84 -6.84 3.45
N TRP A 102 9.00 -7.11 2.45
CA TRP A 102 9.27 -6.82 1.04
C TRP A 102 8.16 -5.98 0.44
N VAL A 103 8.54 -5.10 -0.49
CA VAL A 103 7.64 -4.18 -1.18
C VAL A 103 8.05 -4.13 -2.64
N ASP A 104 7.13 -4.38 -3.58
CA ASP A 104 7.32 -4.04 -5.00
C ASP A 104 6.99 -2.55 -5.21
N VAL A 105 8.01 -1.71 -5.05
CA VAL A 105 7.94 -0.26 -5.22
C VAL A 105 7.74 0.14 -6.68
N ARG A 106 8.18 -0.70 -7.63
CA ARG A 106 8.19 -0.35 -9.05
C ARG A 106 6.95 -0.85 -9.79
N GLY A 107 6.21 -1.80 -9.23
CA GLY A 107 5.08 -2.46 -9.86
C GLY A 107 5.48 -3.48 -10.93
N PHE A 108 6.75 -3.92 -10.94
CA PHE A 108 7.30 -4.90 -11.89
C PHE A 108 8.56 -5.62 -11.36
N GLU A 109 9.00 -5.32 -10.15
CA GLU A 109 10.24 -5.89 -9.59
C GLU A 109 9.94 -6.49 -8.23
N VAL A 110 10.10 -7.81 -8.11
CA VAL A 110 10.03 -8.49 -6.82
C VAL A 110 11.46 -8.62 -6.27
N PRO A 111 11.78 -8.03 -5.10
CA PRO A 111 13.08 -8.21 -4.48
C PRO A 111 13.35 -9.70 -4.23
N ARG A 112 14.51 -10.20 -4.64
CA ARG A 112 14.96 -11.55 -4.30
C ARG A 112 15.66 -11.50 -2.94
N GLY A 113 15.28 -12.44 -2.05
CA GLY A 113 16.01 -12.69 -0.80
C GLY A 113 17.44 -13.14 -1.03
#